data_AF-A0A2E7RJV5-F1
#
_entry.id   AF-A0A2E7RJV5-F1
#
_cell.length_a   1.000
_cell.length_b   1.000
_cell.length_c   1.000
_cell.angle_alpha   90.00
_cell.angle_beta   90.00
_cell.angle_gamma   90.00
#
_symmetry.space_group_name_H-M   'P 1'
#
loop_
_entity.id
_entity.type
_entity.pdbx_description
1 polymer ?
#
loop_
_entity_poly.entity_id
_entity_poly.type
_entity_poly.pdbx_seq_one_letter_code
_entity_poly.pdbx_strand_id
1 'polypeptide(L)'
;MKRVRLFFIFFVMGLFLPKMTRAAALAIQEATFAKKSQEIVVNVHRYGVGVAVINPTQTPGLSREIQIRDLGPDVKDLVEDRQPTTAWAWVNNQPPVAFQPAGRDTLRLVIPKHWLRLFGRNEVHVSAWDNQGIALVQTSLDGTFF
;
A
#
# COMPACT_ATOMS: atom_id res chain seq x y z
N MET A 1 -12.24 36.76 -54.70
CA MET A 1 -12.98 37.69 -53.80
C MET A 1 -12.96 37.12 -52.39
N LYS A 2 -12.89 38.02 -51.39
CA LYS A 2 -12.86 37.82 -49.92
C LYS A 2 -11.53 37.35 -49.27
N ARG A 3 -10.79 38.35 -48.78
CA ARG A 3 -9.80 38.31 -47.70
C ARG A 3 -10.50 37.95 -46.37
N VAL A 4 -9.82 37.28 -45.44
CA VAL A 4 -9.72 37.68 -44.02
C VAL A 4 -8.40 37.12 -43.45
N ARG A 5 -7.58 38.04 -42.93
CA ARG A 5 -6.39 37.82 -42.08
C ARG A 5 -6.85 37.58 -40.63
N LEU A 6 -6.01 36.96 -39.79
CA LEU A 6 -5.53 37.49 -38.48
C LEU A 6 -5.30 36.38 -37.41
N PHE A 7 -4.08 36.46 -36.85
CA PHE A 7 -3.71 36.43 -35.43
C PHE A 7 -3.39 35.10 -34.72
N PHE A 8 -2.07 34.94 -34.49
CA PHE A 8 -1.44 34.60 -33.22
C PHE A 8 -2.37 34.68 -32.00
N ILE A 9 -2.31 33.66 -31.15
CA ILE A 9 -2.02 33.81 -29.71
C ILE A 9 -1.42 32.48 -29.23
N PHE A 10 -0.14 32.53 -28.85
CA PHE A 10 0.41 31.61 -27.86
C PHE A 10 -0.43 31.79 -26.59
N PHE A 11 -1.31 30.84 -26.26
CA PHE A 11 -1.89 30.80 -24.93
C PHE A 11 -1.01 29.92 -24.04
N VAL A 12 -0.11 30.62 -23.34
CA VAL A 12 0.53 30.17 -22.11
C VAL A 12 -0.58 29.79 -21.11
N MET A 13 -0.90 28.50 -21.01
CA MET A 13 -1.36 27.91 -19.75
C MET A 13 -0.21 27.00 -19.30
N GLY A 14 0.78 27.50 -18.56
CA GLY A 14 0.55 28.24 -17.33
C GLY A 14 -0.02 27.30 -16.28
N LEU A 15 0.80 26.33 -15.85
CA LEU A 15 1.16 26.18 -14.45
C LEU A 15 0.02 26.32 -13.41
N PHE A 16 -1.10 25.61 -13.55
CA PHE A 16 -2.15 25.59 -12.51
C PHE A 16 -2.82 24.23 -12.27
N LEU A 17 -2.19 23.11 -12.62
CA LEU A 17 -2.76 21.77 -12.38
C LEU A 17 -2.03 20.79 -11.43
N PRO A 18 -1.29 21.18 -10.35
CA PRO A 18 -0.82 20.19 -9.38
C PRO A 18 -1.77 19.96 -8.18
N LYS A 19 -2.71 20.87 -7.88
CA LYS A 19 -3.48 20.80 -6.62
C LYS A 19 -4.86 20.14 -6.75
N MET A 20 -5.62 20.40 -7.81
CA MET A 20 -6.96 19.82 -8.00
C MET A 20 -6.91 18.31 -8.33
N THR A 21 -5.91 17.88 -9.10
CA THR A 21 -5.66 16.46 -9.41
C THR A 21 -5.30 15.67 -8.15
N ARG A 22 -4.48 16.27 -7.26
CA ARG A 22 -4.12 15.68 -5.97
C ARG A 22 -5.33 15.55 -5.03
N ALA A 23 -6.16 16.59 -4.92
CA ALA A 23 -7.35 16.56 -4.08
C ALA A 23 -8.40 15.56 -4.58
N ALA A 24 -8.58 15.44 -5.90
CA ALA A 24 -9.49 14.46 -6.49
C ALA A 24 -8.97 13.02 -6.31
N ALA A 25 -7.67 12.78 -6.48
CA ALA A 25 -7.06 11.48 -6.21
C ALA A 25 -7.18 11.10 -4.71
N LEU A 26 -6.96 12.06 -3.80
CA LEU A 26 -7.17 11.90 -2.36
C LEU A 26 -8.64 11.60 -2.03
N ALA A 27 -9.60 12.28 -2.66
CA ALA A 27 -11.02 12.05 -2.43
C ALA A 27 -11.49 10.68 -2.95
N ILE A 28 -10.98 10.21 -4.10
CA ILE A 28 -11.25 8.86 -4.62
C ILE A 28 -10.60 7.80 -3.73
N GLN A 29 -9.40 8.09 -3.21
CA GLN A 29 -8.69 7.26 -2.26
C GLN A 29 -9.45 7.14 -0.92
N GLU A 30 -9.95 8.25 -0.39
CA GLU A 30 -10.78 8.29 0.82
C GLU A 30 -12.11 7.57 0.60
N ALA A 31 -12.78 7.74 -0.55
CA ALA A 31 -14.05 7.08 -0.82
C ALA A 31 -13.95 5.54 -0.91
N THR A 32 -12.80 5.02 -1.33
CA THR A 32 -12.56 3.56 -1.45
C THR A 32 -12.32 2.92 -0.07
N PHE A 33 -11.69 3.64 0.86
CA PHE A 33 -11.45 3.20 2.24
C PHE A 33 -12.54 3.61 3.24
N ALA A 34 -13.31 4.66 2.98
CA ALA A 34 -14.40 5.13 3.84
C ALA A 34 -15.51 4.07 4.02
N LYS A 35 -15.58 3.07 3.12
CA LYS A 35 -16.51 1.94 3.21
C LYS A 35 -15.92 0.68 3.87
N LYS A 36 -14.61 0.60 4.09
CA LYS A 36 -13.94 -0.55 4.69
C LYS A 36 -13.35 -0.15 6.04
N SER A 37 -13.69 -0.93 7.05
CA SER A 37 -13.12 -0.94 8.40
C SER A 37 -11.62 -0.66 8.41
N GLN A 38 -11.14 -0.08 9.51
CA GLN A 38 -9.77 0.37 9.87
C GLN A 38 -8.55 -0.32 9.19
N GLU A 39 -8.69 -1.54 8.69
CA GLU A 39 -7.68 -2.29 7.96
C GLU A 39 -8.33 -3.25 6.94
N ILE A 40 -7.54 -3.65 5.94
CA ILE A 40 -7.88 -4.75 5.04
C ILE A 40 -6.87 -5.87 5.25
N VAL A 41 -7.34 -7.02 5.75
CA VAL A 41 -6.55 -8.24 5.80
C VAL A 41 -6.64 -8.95 4.45
N VAL A 42 -5.50 -9.25 3.86
CA VAL A 42 -5.33 -9.92 2.57
C VAL A 42 -4.37 -11.10 2.74
N ASN A 43 -4.55 -12.12 1.90
CA ASN A 43 -3.63 -13.25 1.78
C ASN A 43 -3.36 -13.97 3.11
N VAL A 44 -4.43 -14.49 3.72
CA VAL A 44 -4.33 -15.41 4.86
C VAL A 44 -3.73 -16.72 4.37
N HIS A 45 -2.55 -17.07 4.88
CA HIS A 45 -1.84 -18.28 4.50
C HIS A 45 -2.28 -19.48 5.34
N ARG A 46 -1.98 -20.70 4.85
CA ARG A 46 -2.27 -21.97 5.54
C ARG A 46 -1.63 -22.13 6.93
N TYR A 47 -0.78 -21.19 7.34
CA TYR A 47 -0.10 -21.17 8.63
C TYR A 47 -0.64 -20.11 9.61
N GLY A 48 -1.79 -19.51 9.30
CA GLY A 48 -2.43 -18.53 10.18
C GLY A 48 -1.86 -17.12 10.05
N VAL A 49 -0.87 -16.93 9.19
CA VAL A 49 -0.27 -15.62 8.96
C VAL A 49 -1.06 -14.86 7.89
N GLY A 50 -1.42 -13.61 8.18
CA GLY A 50 -2.07 -12.70 7.25
C GLY A 50 -1.30 -11.40 7.07
N VAL A 51 -1.52 -10.74 5.93
CA VAL A 51 -1.00 -9.39 5.66
C VAL A 51 -2.15 -8.39 5.82
N ALA A 52 -2.00 -7.42 6.71
CA ALA A 52 -2.95 -6.34 6.91
C ALA A 52 -2.41 -5.03 6.34
N VAL A 53 -3.23 -4.31 5.58
CA VAL A 53 -2.94 -2.94 5.15
C VAL A 53 -3.82 -2.00 5.96
N ILE A 54 -3.18 -1.13 6.75
CA ILE A 54 -3.89 -0.21 7.66
C ILE A 54 -4.42 0.99 6.88
N ASN A 55 -5.66 1.38 7.18
CA ASN A 55 -6.31 2.52 6.55
C ASN A 55 -5.59 3.83 6.94
N PRO A 56 -5.14 4.64 5.97
CA PRO A 56 -4.34 5.84 6.23
C PRO A 56 -5.07 6.97 6.96
N THR A 57 -6.40 6.94 7.05
CA THR A 57 -7.17 7.97 7.77
C THR A 57 -6.94 7.98 9.28
N GLN A 58 -6.40 6.90 9.86
CA GLN A 58 -6.08 6.81 11.30
C GLN A 58 -4.61 7.05 11.63
N THR A 59 -3.73 7.18 10.63
CA THR A 59 -2.31 7.52 10.81
C THR A 59 -2.00 8.79 10.03
N PRO A 60 -2.03 9.98 10.67
CA PRO A 60 -1.88 11.25 9.97
C PRO A 60 -0.55 11.34 9.19
N GLY A 61 -0.61 11.22 7.87
CA GLY A 61 0.55 11.25 7.00
C GLY A 61 0.33 10.46 5.69
N LEU A 62 1.05 10.82 4.63
CA LEU A 62 1.02 10.05 3.37
C LEU A 62 1.81 8.73 3.43
N SER A 63 2.25 8.33 4.62
CA SER A 63 2.83 7.01 4.88
C SER A 63 1.74 5.94 4.88
N ARG A 64 2.09 4.73 4.46
CA ARG A 64 1.24 3.55 4.59
C ARG A 64 1.82 2.60 5.58
N GLU A 65 0.97 1.88 6.28
CA GLU A 65 1.40 0.85 7.19
C GLU A 65 0.93 -0.51 6.70
N ILE A 66 1.87 -1.45 6.60
CA ILE A 66 1.61 -2.86 6.35
C ILE A 66 2.01 -3.61 7.61
N GLN A 67 1.16 -4.54 8.02
CA GLN A 67 1.46 -5.47 9.09
C GLN A 67 1.39 -6.90 8.58
N ILE A 68 2.24 -7.75 9.12
CA ILE A 68 2.17 -9.19 8.98
C ILE A 68 1.88 -9.70 10.38
N ARG A 69 0.75 -10.39 10.55
CA ARG A 69 0.28 -10.84 11.85
C ARG A 69 0.06 -12.32 11.82
N ASP A 70 0.41 -12.94 12.94
CA ASP A 70 -0.23 -14.18 13.31
C ASP A 70 -1.72 -13.90 13.62
N LEU A 71 -2.61 -14.57 12.91
CA LEU A 71 -4.06 -14.50 13.12
C LEU A 71 -4.54 -15.60 14.07
N GLY A 72 -3.64 -16.48 14.52
CA GLY A 72 -3.90 -17.51 15.51
C GLY A 72 -4.85 -18.62 15.04
N PRO A 73 -5.37 -19.42 15.98
CA PRO A 73 -6.15 -20.62 15.70
C PRO A 73 -7.55 -20.35 15.12
N ASP A 74 -7.96 -19.08 15.03
CA ASP A 74 -9.27 -18.67 14.50
C ASP A 74 -9.35 -18.79 12.96
N VAL A 75 -8.22 -19.09 12.30
CA VAL A 75 -8.21 -19.42 10.87
C VAL A 75 -8.67 -20.87 10.66
N LYS A 76 -9.77 -21.04 9.93
CA LYS A 76 -10.28 -22.35 9.55
C LYS A 76 -9.28 -23.06 8.62
N ASP A 77 -9.02 -24.34 8.87
CA ASP A 77 -8.15 -25.21 8.05
C ASP A 77 -6.63 -24.92 8.13
N LEU A 78 -6.13 -24.54 9.32
CA LEU A 78 -4.70 -24.42 9.59
C LEU A 78 -3.97 -25.75 9.46
N VAL A 79 -2.83 -25.73 8.77
CA VAL A 79 -1.88 -26.86 8.77
C VAL A 79 -1.08 -26.89 10.06
N GLU A 80 -0.60 -25.72 10.49
CA GLU A 80 0.20 -25.51 11.70
C GLU A 80 0.17 -24.02 12.04
N ASP A 81 0.17 -23.69 13.32
CA ASP A 81 0.26 -22.30 13.79
C ASP A 81 1.73 -21.86 13.83
N ARG A 82 2.09 -20.82 13.06
CA ARG A 82 3.49 -20.36 12.95
C ARG A 82 3.58 -18.85 13.00
N GLN A 83 4.51 -18.39 13.83
CA GLN A 83 4.75 -16.98 14.04
C GLN A 83 5.73 -16.39 13.01
N PRO A 84 5.41 -15.23 12.39
CA PRO A 84 6.35 -14.52 11.52
C PRO A 84 7.45 -13.85 12.33
N THR A 85 8.72 -14.13 11.99
CA THR A 85 9.89 -13.57 12.70
C THR A 85 10.72 -12.62 11.85
N THR A 86 10.76 -12.85 10.54
CA THR A 86 11.47 -12.00 9.58
C THR A 86 10.58 -11.73 8.39
N ALA A 87 10.63 -10.50 7.88
CA ALA A 87 9.90 -10.13 6.68
C ALA A 87 10.55 -8.97 5.95
N TRP A 88 10.37 -8.95 4.63
CA TRP A 88 10.82 -7.90 3.73
C TRP A 88 9.68 -7.46 2.81
N ALA A 89 9.72 -6.19 2.41
CA ALA A 89 8.87 -5.67 1.34
C ALA A 89 9.67 -4.95 0.26
N TRP A 90 9.18 -5.02 -0.96
CA TRP A 90 9.65 -4.25 -2.11
C TRP A 90 8.50 -3.38 -2.61
N VAL A 91 8.72 -2.06 -2.74
CA VAL A 91 7.69 -1.10 -3.11
C VAL A 91 8.12 -0.38 -4.37
N ASN A 92 7.37 -0.44 -5.47
CA ASN A 92 7.59 0.37 -6.69
C ASN A 92 9.07 0.49 -7.15
N ASN A 93 9.79 -0.63 -7.24
CA ASN A 93 11.23 -0.70 -7.60
C ASN A 93 12.20 -0.06 -6.58
N GLN A 94 11.77 0.22 -5.36
CA GLN A 94 12.66 0.62 -4.28
C GLN A 94 13.41 -0.59 -3.70
N PRO A 95 14.57 -0.37 -3.06
CA PRO A 95 15.28 -1.43 -2.37
C PRO A 95 14.40 -2.13 -1.34
N PRO A 96 14.63 -3.43 -1.08
CA PRO A 96 13.92 -4.15 -0.03
C PRO A 96 14.08 -3.46 1.32
N VAL A 97 12.98 -3.42 2.07
CA VAL A 97 12.95 -2.88 3.44
C VAL A 97 12.46 -3.97 4.40
N ALA A 98 13.12 -4.06 5.55
CA ALA A 98 12.73 -4.98 6.60
C ALA A 98 11.55 -4.45 7.41
N PHE A 99 10.65 -5.36 7.78
CA PHE A 99 9.66 -5.09 8.80
C PHE A 99 10.32 -5.06 10.18
N GLN A 100 9.70 -4.32 11.09
CA GLN A 100 10.12 -4.23 12.48
C GLN A 100 9.10 -4.93 13.38
N PRO A 101 9.54 -5.59 14.48
CA PRO A 101 8.62 -6.11 15.48
C PRO A 101 7.70 -5.01 16.04
N ALA A 102 6.42 -5.30 16.15
CA ALA A 102 5.40 -4.36 16.62
C ALA A 102 4.37 -5.08 17.51
N GLY A 103 4.83 -5.59 18.64
CA GLY A 103 4.03 -6.39 19.56
C GLY A 103 4.51 -7.84 19.61
N ARG A 104 3.68 -8.70 20.20
CA ARG A 104 4.06 -10.10 20.45
C ARG A 104 4.17 -10.91 19.16
N ASP A 105 3.24 -10.75 18.22
CA ASP A 105 3.09 -11.63 17.04
C ASP A 105 2.88 -10.85 15.73
N THR A 106 3.40 -9.63 15.69
CA THR A 106 3.18 -8.69 14.59
C THR A 106 4.51 -8.12 14.12
N LEU A 107 4.72 -8.17 12.80
CA LEU A 107 5.74 -7.41 12.11
C LEU A 107 5.09 -6.23 11.40
N ARG A 108 5.68 -5.04 11.49
CA ARG A 108 5.14 -3.80 10.92
C ARG A 108 6.16 -3.11 10.02
N LEU A 109 5.67 -2.56 8.93
CA LEU A 109 6.42 -1.68 8.04
C LEU A 109 5.62 -0.41 7.79
N VAL A 110 6.27 0.73 8.02
CA VAL A 110 5.77 2.04 7.57
C VAL A 110 6.46 2.38 6.25
N ILE A 111 5.70 2.37 5.16
CA ILE A 111 6.16 2.73 3.83
C ILE A 111 6.32 4.26 3.76
N PRO A 112 7.52 4.75 3.41
CA PRO A 112 7.74 6.17 3.21
C PRO A 112 6.89 6.74 2.07
N LYS A 113 6.26 7.90 2.29
CA LYS A 113 5.40 8.56 1.29
C LYS A 113 6.05 8.77 -0.09
N HIS A 114 7.37 8.95 -0.12
CA HIS A 114 8.10 9.25 -1.36
C HIS A 114 8.36 8.00 -2.21
N TRP A 115 8.08 6.81 -1.68
CA TRP A 115 8.11 5.55 -2.42
C TRP A 115 6.80 5.27 -3.15
N LEU A 116 5.73 5.96 -2.74
CA LEU A 116 4.39 5.79 -3.27
C LEU A 116 4.16 6.75 -4.44
N ARG A 117 3.59 6.22 -5.52
CA ARG A 117 3.12 6.99 -6.67
C ARG A 117 1.79 7.61 -6.28
N LEU A 118 1.76 8.95 -6.24
CA LEU A 118 0.54 9.72 -5.96
C LEU A 118 -0.52 9.59 -7.07
N PHE A 119 -0.05 9.33 -8.29
CA PHE A 119 -0.90 9.24 -9.48
C PHE A 119 -0.50 7.99 -10.26
N GLY A 120 -1.03 6.84 -9.84
CA GLY A 120 -0.78 5.57 -10.51
C GLY A 120 -0.97 4.37 -9.60
N ARG A 121 -0.84 3.17 -10.18
CA ARG A 121 -0.85 1.92 -9.43
C ARG A 121 0.50 1.77 -8.72
N ASN A 122 0.40 1.45 -7.43
CA ASN A 122 1.51 1.07 -6.58
C ASN A 122 1.53 -0.44 -6.45
N GLU A 123 2.73 -1.00 -6.38
CA GLU A 123 2.97 -2.44 -6.25
C GLU A 123 3.87 -2.67 -5.04
N VAL A 124 3.44 -3.59 -4.18
CA VAL A 124 4.15 -3.99 -2.97
C VAL A 124 4.25 -5.50 -2.91
N HIS A 125 5.47 -6.02 -3.01
CA HIS A 125 5.74 -7.43 -2.74
C HIS A 125 6.08 -7.59 -1.27
N VAL A 126 5.52 -8.60 -0.62
CA VAL A 126 5.74 -8.91 0.79
C VAL A 126 6.12 -10.37 0.92
N SER A 127 7.21 -10.62 1.65
CA SER A 127 7.65 -11.96 1.98
C SER A 127 7.96 -12.07 3.47
N ALA A 128 7.52 -13.16 4.09
CA ALA A 128 7.67 -13.41 5.52
C ALA A 128 8.09 -14.86 5.79
N TRP A 129 8.92 -15.05 6.82
CA TRP A 129 9.45 -16.33 7.25
C TRP A 129 9.42 -16.47 8.77
N ASP A 130 9.39 -17.72 9.25
CA ASP A 130 9.61 -18.04 10.66
C ASP A 130 11.11 -18.15 11.01
N ASN A 131 11.39 -18.50 12.26
CA ASN A 131 12.75 -18.68 12.78
C ASN A 131 13.49 -19.90 12.20
N GLN A 132 12.78 -20.82 11.54
CA GLN A 132 13.34 -21.99 10.86
C GLN A 132 13.61 -21.72 9.38
N GLY A 133 13.27 -20.52 8.88
CA GLY A 133 13.41 -20.15 7.48
C GLY A 133 12.29 -20.68 6.58
N ILE A 134 11.19 -21.16 7.15
CA ILE A 134 10.02 -21.59 6.37
C ILE A 134 9.24 -20.36 5.92
N ALA A 135 8.95 -20.31 4.61
CA ALA A 135 8.17 -19.23 4.03
C ALA A 135 6.71 -19.31 4.52
N LEU A 136 6.26 -18.25 5.17
CA LEU A 136 4.91 -18.13 5.71
C LEU A 136 3.99 -17.32 4.80
N VAL A 137 4.53 -16.29 4.15
CA VAL A 137 3.79 -15.44 3.20
C VAL A 137 4.73 -15.07 2.07
N GLN A 138 4.25 -15.19 0.83
CA GLN A 138 4.89 -14.62 -0.35
C GLN A 138 3.79 -14.10 -1.25
N THR A 139 3.61 -12.79 -1.29
CA THR A 139 2.47 -12.20 -2.00
C THR A 139 2.81 -10.85 -2.61
N SER A 140 2.00 -10.46 -3.58
CA SER A 140 2.05 -9.16 -4.22
C SER A 140 0.72 -8.47 -4.00
N LEU A 141 0.80 -7.24 -3.52
CA LEU A 141 -0.33 -6.36 -3.33
C LEU A 141 -0.19 -5.23 -4.32
N ASP A 142 -1.27 -4.94 -5.01
CA ASP A 142 -1.28 -3.87 -5.99
C ASP A 142 -2.51 -3.01 -5.83
N GLY A 143 -2.38 -1.75 -6.23
CA GLY A 143 -3.52 -0.87 -6.37
C GLY A 143 -3.15 0.60 -6.42
N THR A 144 -4.11 1.41 -6.85
CA THR A 144 -4.03 2.87 -6.79
C THR A 144 -4.11 3.42 -5.35
N PHE A 145 -4.33 2.55 -4.36
CA PHE A 145 -4.72 2.88 -2.99
C PHE A 145 -3.59 2.78 -1.95
N PHE A 146 -2.45 2.16 -2.27
CA PHE A 146 -1.24 2.35 -1.47
C PHE A 146 -0.82 3.81 -1.58
#